data_AF-A0A804RQ82-F1
#
_entry.id   AF-A0A804RQ82-F1
#
_cell.length_a   1.000
_cell.length_b   1.000
_cell.length_c   1.000
_cell.angle_alpha   90.00
_cell.angle_beta   90.00
_cell.angle_gamma   90.00
#
_symmetry.space_group_name_H-M   'P 1'
#
loop_
_entity.id
_entity.type
_entity.pdbx_description
1 polymer ?
#
loop_
_entity_poly.entity_id
_entity_poly.type
_entity_poly.pdbx_seq_one_letter_code
_entity_poly.pdbx_strand_id
1 'polypeptide(L)'
;MRNLQGTGEEDNPRKILQKGIKLGKQLERMADGDRWKALQDFWAKTTIHAAKSHYTTKQHMQHLESGGEFLTHIWALLAHAGILYLNSVNNEDQEDQANLGSGPSAAA
;
A
#
# COMPACT_ATOMS: atom_id res chain seq x y z
N MET A 1 -26.51 6.00 0.34
CA MET A 1 -25.44 5.02 0.60
C MET A 1 -24.59 4.92 -0.66
N ARG A 2 -23.37 5.47 -0.68
CA ARG A 2 -22.45 5.20 -1.78
C ARG A 2 -21.83 3.83 -1.55
N ASN A 3 -22.07 2.93 -2.50
CA ASN A 3 -21.50 1.60 -2.54
C ASN A 3 -20.02 1.78 -2.87
N LEU A 4 -19.14 1.67 -1.87
CA LEU A 4 -17.70 1.64 -2.09
C LEU A 4 -17.38 0.29 -2.71
N GLN A 5 -17.54 0.23 -4.03
CA GLN A 5 -17.08 -0.88 -4.85
C GLN A 5 -15.57 -0.80 -5.00
N GLY A 6 -14.86 -0.79 -3.88
CA GLY A 6 -13.41 -1.01 -3.83
C GLY A 6 -13.17 -2.50 -4.02
N THR A 7 -13.02 -2.90 -5.29
CA THR A 7 -12.34 -4.11 -5.78
C THR A 7 -12.05 -5.20 -4.72
N GLY A 8 -13.09 -5.93 -4.28
CA GLY A 8 -12.98 -7.04 -3.33
C GLY A 8 -12.25 -8.29 -3.86
N GLU A 9 -11.46 -8.15 -4.93
CA GLU A 9 -10.74 -9.24 -5.57
C GLU A 9 -9.26 -9.34 -5.18
N GLU A 10 -8.62 -8.23 -4.76
CA GLU A 10 -7.20 -8.23 -4.39
C GLU A 10 -6.95 -8.80 -2.99
N ASP A 11 -7.86 -8.57 -2.05
CA ASP A 11 -7.73 -8.97 -0.64
C ASP A 11 -8.20 -10.40 -0.34
N ASN A 12 -8.45 -11.24 -1.35
CA ASN A 12 -8.82 -12.63 -1.10
C ASN A 12 -7.66 -13.37 -0.39
N PRO A 13 -7.84 -13.85 0.86
CA PRO A 13 -6.75 -14.47 1.64
C PRO A 13 -6.12 -15.68 0.93
N ARG A 14 -6.90 -16.42 0.14
CA ARG A 14 -6.38 -17.55 -0.65
C ARG A 14 -5.45 -17.07 -1.77
N LYS A 15 -5.78 -15.97 -2.44
CA LYS A 15 -4.92 -15.37 -3.48
C LYS A 15 -3.64 -14.81 -2.87
N ILE A 16 -3.72 -14.19 -1.69
CA ILE A 16 -2.54 -13.72 -0.95
C ILE A 16 -1.63 -14.90 -0.60
N LEU A 17 -2.19 -15.99 -0.05
CA LEU A 17 -1.43 -17.19 0.26
C LEU A 17 -0.78 -17.80 -1.00
N GLN A 18 -1.51 -17.87 -2.11
CA GLN A 18 -0.96 -18.34 -3.40
C GLN A 18 0.21 -17.47 -3.89
N LYS A 19 0.11 -16.14 -3.77
CA LYS A 19 1.23 -15.22 -4.07
C LYS A 19 2.43 -15.51 -3.18
N GLY A 20 2.21 -15.73 -1.88
CA GLY A 20 3.25 -16.11 -0.93
C GLY A 20 3.94 -17.43 -1.27
N ILE A 21 3.17 -18.47 -1.61
CA ILE A 21 3.71 -19.77 -2.05
C ILE A 21 4.53 -19.61 -3.33
N LYS A 22 4.04 -18.83 -4.30
CA LYS A 22 4.76 -18.54 -5.55
C LYS A 22 6.10 -17.85 -5.26
N LEU A 23 6.09 -16.85 -4.39
CA LEU A 23 7.31 -16.13 -3.96
C LEU A 23 8.30 -17.09 -3.29
N GLY A 24 7.85 -17.93 -2.36
CA GLY A 24 8.69 -18.94 -1.70
C GLY A 24 9.40 -19.85 -2.71
N LYS A 25 8.66 -20.39 -3.68
CA LYS A 25 9.23 -21.20 -4.76
C LYS A 25 10.22 -20.44 -5.64
N GLN A 26 10.03 -19.13 -5.83
CA GLN A 26 10.99 -18.30 -6.57
C GLN A 26 12.27 -18.10 -5.75
N LEU A 27 12.16 -17.86 -4.45
CA LEU A 27 13.29 -17.71 -3.54
C LEU A 27 14.15 -18.97 -3.45
N GLU A 28 13.52 -20.16 -3.40
CA GLU A 28 14.23 -21.46 -3.39
C GLU A 28 15.15 -21.66 -4.61
N ARG A 29 14.83 -21.04 -5.75
CA ARG A 29 15.61 -21.13 -6.98
C ARG A 29 16.74 -20.10 -7.06
N MET A 30 16.81 -19.15 -6.12
CA MET A 30 17.86 -18.13 -6.09
C MET A 30 19.09 -18.63 -5.34
N ALA A 31 20.27 -18.12 -5.73
CA ALA A 31 21.49 -18.25 -4.93
C ALA A 31 21.32 -17.55 -3.58
N ASP A 32 22.02 -18.01 -2.54
CA ASP A 32 21.79 -17.55 -1.16
C ASP A 32 21.91 -16.03 -1.00
N GLY A 33 22.91 -15.40 -1.63
CA GLY A 33 23.08 -13.94 -1.57
C GLY A 33 21.90 -13.17 -2.15
N ASP A 34 21.44 -13.56 -3.35
CA ASP A 34 20.30 -12.92 -4.02
C ASP A 34 19.00 -13.20 -3.28
N ARG A 35 18.85 -14.40 -2.70
CA ARG A 35 17.70 -14.79 -1.89
C ARG A 35 17.55 -13.90 -0.67
N TRP A 36 18.62 -13.68 0.08
CA TRP A 36 18.60 -12.81 1.26
C TRP A 36 18.34 -11.34 0.90
N LYS A 37 18.92 -10.87 -0.20
CA LYS A 37 18.64 -9.52 -0.73
C LYS A 37 17.17 -9.34 -1.08
N ALA A 38 16.56 -10.32 -1.74
CA ALA A 38 15.14 -10.31 -2.08
C ALA A 38 14.25 -10.38 -0.82
N LEU A 39 14.60 -11.22 0.15
CA LEU A 39 13.89 -11.29 1.43
C LEU A 39 13.97 -9.97 2.22
N GLN A 40 15.13 -9.33 2.24
CA GLN A 40 15.32 -8.04 2.90
C GLN A 40 14.40 -6.96 2.30
N ASP A 41 14.38 -6.84 0.98
CA ASP A 41 13.52 -5.87 0.28
C ASP A 41 12.03 -6.17 0.52
N PHE A 42 11.64 -7.44 0.44
CA PHE A 42 10.27 -7.87 0.68
C PHE A 42 9.80 -7.54 2.10
N TRP A 43 10.59 -7.89 3.12
CA TRP A 43 10.23 -7.65 4.51
C TRP A 43 10.22 -6.16 4.84
N ALA A 44 11.21 -5.39 4.36
CA ALA A 44 11.22 -3.95 4.58
C ALA A 44 9.94 -3.29 4.06
N LYS A 45 9.53 -3.60 2.82
CA LYS A 45 8.28 -3.07 2.23
C LYS A 45 7.04 -3.56 2.95
N THR A 46 6.98 -4.85 3.29
CA THR A 46 5.82 -5.45 3.97
C THR A 46 5.63 -4.86 5.36
N THR A 47 6.71 -4.68 6.13
CA THR A 47 6.64 -4.09 7.47
C THR A 47 6.20 -2.62 7.43
N ILE A 48 6.72 -1.83 6.46
CA ILE A 48 6.25 -0.46 6.24
C ILE A 48 4.76 -0.46 5.89
N HIS A 49 4.33 -1.33 4.96
CA HIS A 49 2.92 -1.43 4.58
C HIS A 49 2.04 -1.81 5.78
N ALA A 50 2.42 -2.85 6.55
CA ALA A 50 1.66 -3.31 7.71
C ALA A 50 1.56 -2.21 8.79
N ALA A 51 2.64 -1.48 9.06
CA ALA A 51 2.60 -0.33 9.97
C ALA A 51 1.65 0.78 9.48
N LYS A 52 1.46 0.93 8.16
CA LYS A 52 0.52 1.91 7.59
C LYS A 52 -0.93 1.42 7.56
N SER A 53 -1.17 0.13 7.31
CA SER A 53 -2.50 -0.41 6.99
C SER A 53 -3.19 -1.15 8.13
N HIS A 54 -2.43 -1.84 9.00
CA HIS A 54 -2.97 -2.88 9.88
C HIS A 54 -3.64 -2.33 11.14
N TYR A 55 -3.36 -1.09 11.53
CA TYR A 55 -3.95 -0.50 12.74
C TYR A 55 -4.40 0.93 12.50
N THR A 56 -5.56 1.26 13.05
CA THR A 56 -5.95 2.67 13.16
C THR A 56 -4.90 3.41 14.00
N THR A 57 -4.57 4.65 13.66
CA THR A 57 -3.67 5.53 14.45
C THR A 57 -3.97 5.45 15.96
N LYS A 58 -5.25 5.35 16.33
CA LYS A 58 -5.71 5.20 17.71
C LYS A 58 -5.19 3.93 18.39
N GLN A 59 -5.18 2.79 17.70
CA GLN A 59 -4.65 1.53 18.26
C GLN A 59 -3.13 1.62 18.43
N HIS A 60 -2.39 2.18 17.47
CA HIS A 60 -0.96 2.40 17.63
C HIS A 60 -0.65 3.32 18.83
N MET A 61 -1.38 4.43 18.98
CA MET A 61 -1.26 5.33 20.14
C MET A 61 -1.51 4.61 21.48
N GLN A 62 -2.53 3.76 21.56
CA GLN A 62 -2.82 2.99 22.77
C GLN A 62 -1.71 1.97 23.11
N HIS A 63 -1.10 1.33 22.10
CA HIS A 63 -0.01 0.37 22.34
C HIS A 63 1.32 1.07 22.72
N LEU A 64 1.54 2.33 22.34
CA LEU A 64 2.72 3.09 22.78
C LEU A 64 2.76 3.27 24.30
N GLU A 65 1.59 3.47 24.92
CA GLU A 65 1.48 3.62 26.38
C GLU A 65 1.91 2.35 27.14
N SER A 66 1.83 1.17 26.50
CA SER A 66 2.19 -0.14 27.10
C SER A 66 3.56 -0.68 26.69
N GLY A 67 4.39 0.12 26.01
CA GLY A 67 5.73 -0.29 25.59
C GLY A 67 5.87 -0.72 24.12
N GLY A 68 4.79 -0.63 23.32
CA GLY A 68 4.78 -0.64 21.86
C GLY A 68 5.41 -1.86 21.18
N GLU A 69 4.62 -2.67 20.46
CA GLU A 69 5.18 -3.70 19.58
C GLU A 69 6.02 -3.08 18.44
N PHE A 70 6.93 -3.87 17.84
CA PHE A 70 7.89 -3.43 16.80
C PHE A 70 7.25 -2.60 15.68
N LEU A 71 6.05 -2.97 15.22
CA LEU A 71 5.32 -2.24 14.17
C LEU A 71 4.91 -0.83 14.58
N THR A 72 4.58 -0.61 15.86
CA THR A 72 4.17 0.70 16.37
C THR A 72 5.34 1.69 16.37
N HIS A 73 6.56 1.22 16.64
CA HIS A 73 7.76 2.05 16.52
C HIS A 73 8.01 2.47 15.06
N ILE A 74 7.82 1.55 14.12
CA ILE A 74 7.94 1.86 12.69
C ILE A 74 6.87 2.87 12.27
N TRP A 75 5.62 2.69 12.72
CA TRP A 75 4.55 3.66 12.48
C TRP A 75 4.92 5.06 13.03
N ALA A 76 5.43 5.14 14.26
CA ALA A 76 5.84 6.41 14.87
C ALA A 76 6.96 7.10 14.10
N LEU A 77 7.96 6.34 13.62
CA LEU A 77 9.03 6.87 12.76
C LEU A 77 8.49 7.37 11.41
N LEU A 78 7.59 6.60 10.77
CA LEU A 78 6.97 7.00 9.50
C LEU A 78 6.09 8.26 9.67
N ALA A 79 5.40 8.38 10.80
CA ALA A 79 4.60 9.57 11.15
C ALA A 79 5.50 10.78 11.36
N HIS A 80 6.59 10.62 12.13
CA HIS A 80 7.55 11.68 12.39
C HIS A 80 8.25 12.17 11.12
N ALA A 81 8.58 11.26 10.19
CA ALA A 81 9.17 11.59 8.90
C ALA A 81 8.18 12.17 7.88
N GLY A 82 6.88 12.28 8.21
CA GLY A 82 5.83 12.75 7.30
C GLY A 82 5.46 11.77 6.18
N ILE A 83 6.05 10.57 6.14
CA ILE A 83 5.91 9.57 5.06
C ILE A 83 4.50 8.94 5.02
N LEU A 84 3.77 9.00 6.14
CA LEU A 84 2.38 8.53 6.16
C LEU A 84 1.50 9.32 5.18
N TYR A 85 1.78 10.61 4.96
CA TYR A 85 0.90 11.52 4.23
C TYR A 85 1.31 11.79 2.77
N LEU A 86 2.53 11.43 2.36
CA LEU A 86 3.06 11.77 1.02
C LEU A 86 2.27 11.17 -0.16
N ASN A 87 1.71 9.97 -0.02
CA ASN A 87 1.01 9.30 -1.14
C ASN A 87 -0.37 9.89 -1.45
N SER A 88 -0.93 10.74 -0.58
CA SER A 88 -2.26 11.32 -0.83
C SER A 88 -2.25 12.43 -1.88
N VAL A 89 -1.10 13.04 -2.17
CA VAL A 89 -1.02 14.27 -2.97
C VAL A 89 -0.88 14.00 -4.48
N ASN A 90 -0.43 12.82 -4.90
CA ASN A 90 -0.10 12.56 -6.31
C ASN A 90 -1.27 12.05 -7.17
N ASN A 91 -2.48 11.89 -6.62
CA ASN A 91 -3.62 11.33 -7.36
C ASN A 91 -4.71 12.37 -7.71
N GLU A 92 -4.49 13.67 -7.51
CA GLU A 92 -5.49 14.71 -7.83
C GLU A 92 -5.25 15.46 -9.15
N ASP A 93 -4.15 15.21 -9.88
CA ASP A 93 -3.80 16.01 -11.08
C ASP A 93 -4.05 15.33 -12.43
N GLN A 94 -4.94 14.33 -12.54
CA GLN A 94 -5.19 13.70 -13.85
C GLN A 94 -6.65 13.30 -14.10
N GLU A 95 -7.60 14.20 -13.85
CA GLU A 95 -8.87 14.23 -14.57
C GLU A 95 -9.12 15.68 -15.05
N ASP A 96 -9.76 15.83 -16.21
CA ASP A 96 -10.17 17.09 -16.86
C ASP A 96 -9.24 17.72 -17.92
N GLN A 97 -8.76 16.93 -18.89
CA GLN A 97 -8.48 17.45 -20.25
C GLN A 97 -8.79 16.41 -21.34
N ALA A 98 -10.07 16.05 -21.51
CA ALA A 98 -10.48 15.26 -22.67
C ALA A 98 -11.95 15.44 -23.05
N ASN A 99 -12.51 16.65 -23.06
CA ASN A 99 -13.74 16.90 -23.82
C ASN A 99 -13.99 18.40 -24.08
N LEU A 100 -13.28 19.00 -25.02
CA LEU A 100 -13.69 20.31 -25.56
C LEU A 100 -13.54 20.30 -27.08
N GLY A 101 -14.68 20.38 -27.77
CA GLY A 101 -14.74 21.07 -29.06
C GLY A 101 -14.97 20.22 -30.29
N SER A 102 -16.13 19.58 -30.39
CA SER A 102 -16.80 19.40 -31.69
C SER A 102 -18.24 19.91 -31.56
N GLY A 103 -18.35 21.25 -31.56
CA GLY A 103 -19.64 21.95 -31.60
C GLY A 103 -20.26 21.90 -33.01
N PRO A 104 -21.59 21.96 -33.13
CA PRO A 104 -22.29 21.75 -34.39
C PRO A 104 -22.25 22.98 -35.28
N SER A 105 -21.89 22.76 -36.55
CA SER A 105 -21.82 23.78 -37.60
C SER A 105 -23.22 24.16 -38.10
N ALA A 106 -23.55 25.42 -37.84
CA ALA A 106 -24.30 26.38 -38.66
C ALA A 106 -25.71 25.99 -39.14
N ALA A 107 -26.67 26.63 -38.48
CA ALA A 107 -27.94 27.04 -39.06
C ALA A 107 -27.72 28.18 -40.09
N ALA A 108 -28.30 28.02 -41.27
CA ALA A 108 -28.75 29.09 -42.16
C ALA A 108 -29.84 28.52 -43.07
#